data_AF-A0AAF0JP59-F1
#
_entry.id   AF-A0AAF0JP59-F1
#
_cell.length_a   1.000
_cell.length_b   1.000
_cell.length_c   1.000
_cell.angle_alpha   90.00
_cell.angle_beta   90.00
_cell.angle_gamma   90.00
#
_symmetry.space_group_name_H-M   'P 1'
#
loop_
_entity.id
_entity.type
_entity.pdbx_description
1 polymer ?
#
loop_
_entity_poly.entity_id
_entity_poly.type
_entity_poly.pdbx_seq_one_letter_code
_entity_poly.pdbx_strand_id
1 'polypeptide(L)'
;MERNDSIEIKHTSTVIWARLPDNTKAYIKYEIRENRMLILETYTPPQHRGKGIAKKLMEYAVKLAEEKNLYIEPICSYSIYYFTKNPDKKYILAPEYRDVDLEQLWRSKIEEEGRKK
;
A
#
# COMPACT_ATOMS: atom_id res chain seq x y z
N MET A 1 2.94 -5.74 25.53
CA MET A 1 1.72 -5.64 24.71
C MET A 1 2.19 -5.57 23.26
N GLU A 2 2.39 -6.70 22.60
CA GLU A 2 2.81 -6.78 21.19
C GLU A 2 2.43 -8.18 20.70
N ARG A 3 1.31 -8.28 19.97
CA ARG A 3 0.93 -9.54 19.32
C ARG A 3 1.83 -9.68 18.09
N ASN A 4 2.94 -10.39 18.24
CA ASN A 4 3.77 -10.88 17.14
C ASN A 4 2.95 -11.86 16.30
N ASP A 5 2.17 -11.33 15.37
CA ASP A 5 1.70 -12.07 14.21
C ASP A 5 2.97 -12.40 13.41
N SER A 6 3.50 -13.62 13.54
CA SER A 6 4.70 -14.11 12.87
C SER A 6 4.50 -14.26 11.35
N ILE A 7 4.11 -13.18 10.67
CA ILE A 7 4.11 -13.13 9.20
C ILE A 7 5.48 -12.63 8.75
N GLU A 8 6.16 -13.46 7.97
CA GLU A 8 7.44 -13.07 7.38
C GLU A 8 7.16 -12.16 6.18
N ILE A 9 7.41 -10.86 6.35
CA ILE A 9 7.34 -9.86 5.28
C ILE A 9 8.71 -9.81 4.61
N LYS A 10 8.74 -10.07 3.32
CA LYS A 10 9.91 -9.88 2.46
C LYS A 10 9.61 -8.85 1.38
N HIS A 11 10.64 -8.21 0.87
CA HIS A 11 10.50 -7.32 -0.27
C HIS A 11 11.64 -7.56 -1.25
N THR A 12 11.36 -7.23 -2.50
CA THR A 12 12.29 -7.13 -3.62
C THR A 12 12.31 -5.69 -4.08
N SER A 13 13.08 -5.35 -5.11
CA SER A 13 13.14 -4.00 -5.66
C SER A 13 11.80 -3.48 -6.22
N THR A 14 10.83 -4.35 -6.48
CA THR A 14 9.54 -4.01 -7.11
C THR A 14 8.30 -4.65 -6.46
N VAL A 15 8.48 -5.58 -5.53
CA VAL A 15 7.34 -6.28 -4.89
C VAL A 15 7.63 -6.54 -3.42
N ILE A 16 6.70 -6.14 -2.55
CA ILE A 16 6.64 -6.51 -1.13
C ILE A 16 5.67 -7.67 -1.01
N TRP A 17 6.03 -8.75 -0.34
CA TRP A 17 5.15 -9.90 -0.14
C TRP A 17 5.29 -10.45 1.28
N ALA A 18 4.19 -10.93 1.82
CA ALA A 18 4.15 -11.57 3.14
C ALA A 18 3.63 -12.98 3.01
N ARG A 19 4.33 -13.93 3.65
CA ARG A 19 3.88 -15.32 3.72
C ARG A 19 2.92 -15.49 4.90
N LEU A 20 1.75 -16.05 4.62
CA LEU A 20 0.69 -16.29 5.60
C LEU A 20 0.70 -17.76 6.04
N PRO A 21 0.18 -18.08 7.25
CA PRO A 21 0.16 -19.45 7.76
C PRO A 21 -0.68 -20.41 6.90
N ASP A 22 -1.62 -19.90 6.11
CA ASP A 22 -2.55 -20.66 5.27
C ASP A 22 -1.92 -21.10 3.92
N ASN A 23 -0.59 -21.11 3.79
CA ASN A 23 0.14 -21.24 2.52
C ASN A 23 -0.20 -20.19 1.44
N THR A 24 -0.98 -19.18 1.78
CA THR A 24 -1.27 -18.04 0.92
C THR A 24 -0.22 -16.94 1.09
N LYS A 25 -0.12 -16.04 0.11
CA LYS A 25 0.74 -14.86 0.19
C LYS A 25 -0.04 -13.62 -0.20
N ALA A 26 0.18 -12.55 0.54
CA ALA A 26 -0.27 -11.22 0.18
C ALA A 26 0.92 -10.45 -0.41
N TYR A 27 0.68 -9.58 -1.38
CA TYR A 27 1.75 -8.80 -1.99
C TYR A 27 1.30 -7.41 -2.43
N ILE A 28 2.24 -6.49 -2.47
CA ILE A 28 2.12 -5.14 -3.01
C ILE A 28 3.17 -5.02 -4.11
N LYS A 29 2.72 -4.74 -5.33
CA LYS A 29 3.59 -4.34 -6.43
C LYS A 29 3.81 -2.84 -6.33
N TYR A 30 5.07 -2.46 -6.38
CA TYR A 30 5.47 -1.08 -6.40
C TYR A 30 6.60 -0.85 -7.39
N GLU A 31 6.77 0.39 -7.83
CA GLU A 31 7.88 0.77 -8.69
C GLU A 31 8.60 1.97 -8.08
N ILE A 32 9.92 1.93 -8.08
CA ILE A 32 10.71 3.09 -7.67
C ILE A 32 11.00 3.90 -8.93
N ARG A 33 10.52 5.13 -8.98
CA ARG A 33 10.86 6.10 -10.03
C ARG A 33 11.39 7.37 -9.40
N GLU A 34 12.55 7.81 -9.89
CA GLU A 34 13.23 9.01 -9.42
C GLU A 34 13.48 8.96 -7.91
N ASN A 35 12.59 9.55 -7.11
CA ASN A 35 12.63 9.55 -5.65
C ASN A 35 11.27 9.18 -5.02
N ARG A 36 10.50 8.34 -5.73
CA ARG A 36 9.13 7.97 -5.39
C ARG A 36 8.90 6.47 -5.51
N MET A 37 8.12 5.94 -4.58
CA MET A 37 7.62 4.57 -4.55
C MET A 37 6.15 4.57 -5.00
N LEU A 38 5.92 4.19 -6.25
CA LEU A 38 4.60 4.12 -6.86
C LEU A 38 3.94 2.79 -6.48
N ILE A 39 2.84 2.83 -5.73
CA ILE A 39 2.09 1.63 -5.35
C ILE A 39 1.13 1.24 -6.48
N LEU A 40 1.59 0.34 -7.35
CA LEU A 40 0.89 -0.06 -8.57
C LEU A 40 -0.32 -0.94 -8.28
N GLU A 41 -0.16 -1.95 -7.42
CA GLU A 41 -1.21 -2.95 -7.17
C GLU A 41 -1.04 -3.55 -5.78
N THR A 42 -2.15 -3.75 -5.06
CA THR A 42 -2.16 -4.48 -3.79
C THR A 42 -3.07 -5.69 -3.90
N TYR A 43 -2.48 -6.88 -3.73
CA TYR A 43 -3.21 -8.13 -3.71
C TYR A 43 -3.20 -8.73 -2.31
N THR A 44 -4.37 -9.13 -1.83
CA THR A 44 -4.52 -9.86 -0.57
C THR A 44 -5.56 -10.95 -0.76
N PRO A 45 -5.28 -12.18 -0.33
CA PRO A 45 -6.23 -13.28 -0.45
C PRO A 45 -7.54 -12.95 0.26
N PRO A 46 -8.70 -13.23 -0.36
CA PRO A 46 -10.02 -12.86 0.17
C PRO A 46 -10.28 -13.47 1.55
N GLN A 47 -9.75 -14.68 1.80
CA GLN A 47 -9.83 -15.40 3.08
C GLN A 47 -9.20 -14.64 4.25
N HIS A 48 -8.29 -13.71 3.97
CA HIS A 48 -7.67 -12.86 4.97
C HIS A 48 -7.95 -11.35 4.76
N ARG A 49 -8.86 -11.02 3.85
CA ARG A 49 -9.35 -9.64 3.71
C ARG A 49 -10.05 -9.25 5.01
N GLY A 50 -9.80 -8.03 5.49
CA GLY A 50 -10.30 -7.57 6.79
C GLY A 50 -9.46 -7.97 8.00
N LYS A 51 -8.44 -8.84 7.86
CA LYS A 51 -7.48 -9.16 8.94
C LYS A 51 -6.32 -8.17 9.06
N GLY A 52 -6.36 -7.06 8.32
CA GLY A 52 -5.33 -6.02 8.37
C GLY A 52 -3.99 -6.36 7.70
N ILE A 53 -3.90 -7.44 6.91
CA ILE A 53 -2.64 -7.84 6.25
C ILE A 53 -2.17 -6.81 5.22
N ALA A 54 -3.09 -6.33 4.37
CA ALA A 54 -2.79 -5.28 3.41
C ALA A 54 -2.33 -3.99 4.11
N LYS A 55 -2.91 -3.68 5.28
CA LYS A 55 -2.45 -2.58 6.15
C LYS A 55 -1.02 -2.85 6.64
N LYS A 56 -0.69 -4.04 7.15
CA LYS A 56 0.68 -4.39 7.57
C LYS A 56 1.70 -4.26 6.43
N LEU A 57 1.35 -4.72 5.23
CA LEU A 57 2.19 -4.57 4.04
C LEU A 57 2.39 -3.10 3.66
N MET A 58 1.32 -2.29 3.70
CA MET A 58 1.40 -0.84 3.47
C MET A 58 2.24 -0.14 4.54
N GLU A 59 2.12 -0.51 5.81
CA GLU A 59 2.95 0.03 6.90
C GLU A 59 4.42 -0.31 6.68
N TYR A 60 4.71 -1.51 6.20
CA TYR A 60 6.06 -1.88 5.80
C TYR A 60 6.55 -1.06 4.59
N ALA A 61 5.69 -0.81 3.59
CA ALA A 61 6.01 0.04 2.44
C ALA A 61 6.33 1.49 2.88
N VAL A 62 5.55 2.04 3.81
CA VAL A 62 5.76 3.36 4.42
C VAL A 62 7.12 3.42 5.10
N LYS A 63 7.43 2.45 5.96
CA LYS A 63 8.75 2.38 6.61
C LYS A 63 9.89 2.27 5.60
N LEU A 64 9.75 1.41 4.59
CA LEU A 64 10.75 1.23 3.56
C LEU A 64 10.99 2.53 2.76
N ALA A 65 9.92 3.28 2.49
CA ALA A 65 10.01 4.58 1.86
C ALA A 65 10.70 5.61 2.77
N GLU A 66 10.35 5.66 4.06
CA GLU A 66 11.01 6.52 5.05
C GLU A 66 12.51 6.22 5.17
N GLU A 67 12.88 4.95 5.35
CA GLU A 67 14.29 4.54 5.46
C GLU A 67 15.10 4.90 4.20
N LYS A 68 14.47 4.80 3.03
CA LYS A 68 15.09 5.17 1.75
C LYS A 68 14.93 6.65 1.38
N ASN A 69 14.30 7.46 2.23
CA ASN A 69 13.96 8.86 1.95
C ASN A 69 13.19 9.04 0.62
N LEU A 70 12.30 8.09 0.31
CA LEU A 70 11.43 8.09 -0.85
C LEU A 70 10.02 8.55 -0.46
N TYR A 71 9.31 9.16 -1.42
CA TYR A 71 7.91 9.51 -1.26
C TYR A 71 6.99 8.41 -1.79
N ILE A 72 5.85 8.17 -1.15
CA ILE A 72 4.87 7.20 -1.65
C ILE A 72 3.88 7.87 -2.60
N GLU A 73 3.68 7.23 -3.74
CA GLU A 73 2.70 7.64 -4.74
C GLU A 73 1.58 6.58 -4.85
N PRO A 74 0.37 6.88 -4.34
CA PRO A 74 -0.72 5.91 -4.26
C PRO A 74 -1.46 5.80 -5.60
N ILE A 75 -0.93 4.98 -6.53
CA ILE A 75 -1.53 4.80 -7.88
C ILE A 75 -2.78 3.93 -7.84
N CYS A 76 -2.81 2.92 -6.98
CA CYS A 76 -3.94 1.98 -6.83
C CYS A 76 -5.03 2.57 -5.92
N SER A 77 -6.31 2.33 -6.25
CA SER A 77 -7.44 2.72 -5.40
C SER A 77 -7.30 2.25 -3.95
N TYR A 78 -6.79 1.04 -3.71
CA TYR A 78 -6.61 0.54 -2.34
C TYR A 78 -5.61 1.38 -1.52
N SER A 79 -4.48 1.78 -2.13
CA SER A 79 -3.50 2.61 -1.45
C SER A 79 -4.07 3.98 -1.11
N ILE A 80 -4.86 4.58 -2.01
CA ILE A 80 -5.51 5.87 -1.76
C ILE A 80 -6.47 5.73 -0.57
N TYR A 81 -7.35 4.72 -0.58
CA TYR A 81 -8.26 4.44 0.53
C TYR A 81 -7.54 4.25 1.87
N TYR A 82 -6.39 3.56 1.86
CA TYR A 82 -5.56 3.39 3.06
C TYR A 82 -5.09 4.72 3.63
N PHE A 83 -4.58 5.63 2.80
CA PHE A 83 -4.14 6.96 3.26
C PHE A 83 -5.31 7.87 3.63
N THR A 84 -6.47 7.75 2.97
CA THR A 84 -7.70 8.44 3.40
C THR A 84 -8.10 8.04 4.82
N LYS A 85 -7.94 6.75 5.17
CA LYS A 85 -8.20 6.25 6.53
C LYS A 85 -7.07 6.49 7.52
N ASN A 86 -5.87 6.85 7.07
CA ASN A 86 -4.68 7.08 7.92
C ASN A 86 -4.06 8.45 7.55
N PRO A 87 -4.73 9.57 7.86
CA PRO A 87 -4.25 10.90 7.52
C PRO A 87 -2.90 11.22 8.15
N ASP A 88 -2.59 10.65 9.31
CA ASP A 88 -1.28 10.77 9.98
C ASP A 88 -0.11 10.27 9.14
N LYS A 89 -0.35 9.44 8.13
CA LYS A 89 0.69 8.93 7.23
C LYS A 89 0.79 9.72 5.92
N LYS A 90 0.04 10.82 5.77
CA LYS A 90 0.12 11.65 4.56
C LYS A 90 1.48 12.32 4.39
N TYR A 91 2.26 12.52 5.46
CA TYR A 91 3.58 13.14 5.36
C TYR A 91 4.55 12.38 4.44
N ILE A 92 4.43 11.05 4.34
CA ILE A 92 5.29 10.25 3.46
C ILE A 92 4.81 10.27 2.00
N LEU A 93 3.59 10.75 1.73
CA LEU A 93 3.09 10.86 0.37
C LEU A 93 3.91 11.88 -0.41
N ALA A 94 3.98 11.66 -1.73
CA ALA A 94 4.49 12.67 -2.65
C ALA A 94 3.75 13.99 -2.43
N PRO A 95 4.43 15.15 -2.53
CA PRO A 95 3.82 16.46 -2.26
C PRO A 95 2.53 16.68 -3.06
N GLU A 96 2.48 16.15 -4.28
CA GLU A 96 1.30 16.18 -5.15
C GLU A 96 0.07 15.46 -4.61
N TYR A 97 0.20 14.57 -3.61
CA TYR A 97 -0.91 13.82 -3.01
C TYR A 97 -1.16 14.20 -1.54
N ARG A 98 -0.37 15.13 -0.96
CA ARG A 98 -0.52 15.55 0.44
C ARG A 98 -1.76 16.42 0.66
N ASP A 99 -1.95 17.38 -0.23
CA ASP A 99 -3.03 18.37 -0.17
C ASP A 99 -4.27 17.98 -1.00
N VAL A 100 -4.23 16.81 -1.65
CA VAL A 100 -5.33 16.34 -2.51
C VAL A 100 -6.43 15.71 -1.67
N ASP A 101 -7.67 15.92 -2.11
CA ASP A 101 -8.81 15.17 -1.64
C ASP A 101 -8.71 13.70 -2.09
N LEU A 102 -8.08 12.89 -1.24
CA LEU A 102 -7.89 11.46 -1.46
C LEU A 102 -9.23 10.70 -1.59
N GLU A 103 -10.33 11.21 -1.00
CA GLU A 103 -11.64 10.57 -1.15
C GLU A 103 -12.16 10.74 -2.57
N GLN A 104 -12.06 11.94 -3.14
CA GLN A 104 -12.43 12.18 -4.53
C GLN A 104 -11.51 11.47 -5.52
N LEU A 105 -10.20 11.44 -5.24
CA LEU A 105 -9.24 10.69 -6.04
C LEU A 105 -9.56 9.19 -6.05
N TRP A 106 -9.90 8.62 -4.88
CA TRP A 106 -10.29 7.22 -4.76
C TRP A 106 -11.54 6.90 -5.58
N ARG A 107 -12.58 7.73 -5.50
CA ARG A 107 -13.82 7.55 -6.27
C ARG A 107 -13.56 7.56 -7.78
N SER A 108 -12.76 8.51 -8.26
CA SER A 108 -12.40 8.61 -9.68
C SER A 108 -11.61 7.39 -10.15
N LYS A 109 -10.61 6.95 -9.38
CA LYS A 109 -9.80 5.77 -9.68
C LYS A 109 -10.60 4.48 -9.72
N ILE A 110 -11.53 4.29 -8.78
CA ILE A 110 -12.42 3.10 -8.77
C ILE A 110 -13.27 3.05 -10.05
N GLU A 111 -13.76 4.19 -10.52
CA GLU A 111 -14.52 4.26 -11.78
C GLU A 111 -13.63 3.92 -12.99
N GLU A 112 -12.41 4.45 -13.05
CA GLU A 112 -11.44 4.14 -14.12
C GLU A 112 -10.99 2.67 -14.12
N GLU A 113 -10.68 2.11 -12.94
CA GLU A 113 -10.29 0.70 -12.78
C GLU A 113 -11.48 -0.23 -13.07
N GLY A 114 -12.70 0.17 -12.70
CA GLY A 114 -13.93 -0.55 -12.99
C GLY A 114 -14.28 -0.56 -14.48
N ARG A 115 -13.90 0.48 -15.23
CA ARG A 115 -14.09 0.58 -16.69
C ARG A 115 -13.13 -0.30 -17.50
N LYS A 116 -12.04 -0.78 -16.89
CA LYS A 116 -11.05 -1.68 -17.54
C LYS A 116 -11.43 -3.16 -17.44
N LYS A 117 -12.64 -3.49 -16.99
CA LYS A 117 -13.11 -4.85 -16.79
C LYS A 117 -14.25 -5.24 -17.71
#